data_AF-A0A7V1H422-F1
#
_entry.id   AF-A0A7V1H422-F1
#
_cell.length_a   1.000
_cell.length_b   1.000
_cell.length_c   1.000
_cell.angle_alpha   90.00
_cell.angle_beta   90.00
_cell.angle_gamma   90.00
#
_symmetry.space_group_name_H-M   'P 1'
#
loop_
_entity.id
_entity.type
_entity.pdbx_description
1 polymer ?
#
loop_
_entity_poly.entity_id
_entity_poly.type
_entity_poly.pdbx_seq_one_letter_code
_entity_poly.pdbx_strand_id
1 'polypeptide(L)' 'MIFHEKLSKLFKIAALLLISGMIVELITLFWFHPVSFLIYAGIGVLLITGGVILFLIFIVLREEA' A
#
# COMPACT_ATOMS: atom_id res chain seq x y z
N MET A 1 -8.03 24.41 -9.10
CA MET A 1 -7.21 23.49 -9.92
C MET A 1 -6.16 22.70 -9.11
N ILE A 2 -5.51 23.30 -8.10
CA ILE A 2 -4.41 22.67 -7.33
C ILE A 2 -4.83 21.41 -6.52
N PHE A 3 -6.08 21.36 -6.03
CA PHE A 3 -6.54 20.27 -5.16
C PHE A 3 -6.69 18.92 -5.90
N HIS A 4 -7.21 18.94 -7.14
CA HIS A 4 -7.36 17.73 -7.97
C HIS A 4 -6.01 17.06 -8.31
N GLU A 5 -4.96 17.85 -8.55
CA GLU A 5 -3.63 17.31 -8.81
C GLU A 5 -3.00 16.66 -7.58
N LYS A 6 -3.19 17.24 -6.39
CA LYS A 6 -2.71 16.62 -5.14
C LYS A 6 -3.43 15.32 -4.84
N LEU A 7 -4.75 15.31 -5.02
CA LEU A 7 -5.61 14.16 -4.78
C LEU A 7 -5.18 12.99 -5.69
N SER A 8 -5.03 13.22 -6.99
CA SER A 8 -4.57 12.20 -7.94
C SER A 8 -3.16 11.66 -7.66
N LYS A 9 -2.23 12.48 -7.13
CA LYS A 9 -0.89 12.02 -6.73
C LYS A 9 -0.95 11.10 -5.51
N LEU A 10 -1.72 11.45 -4.48
CA LEU A 10 -1.91 10.62 -3.29
C LEU A 10 -2.51 9.26 -3.64
N PHE A 11 -3.51 9.24 -4.53
CA PHE A 11 -4.11 8.00 -5.02
C PHE A 11 -3.10 7.09 -5.72
N LYS A 12 -2.26 7.65 -6.60
CA LYS A 12 -1.21 6.90 -7.29
C LYS A 12 -0.18 6.31 -6.31
N ILE A 13 0.19 7.07 -5.28
CA ILE A 13 1.13 6.61 -4.25
C ILE A 13 0.49 5.48 -3.41
N ALA A 14 -0.77 5.62 -3.01
CA ALA A 14 -1.51 4.59 -2.27
C ALA A 14 -1.62 3.28 -3.09
N ALA A 15 -1.95 3.39 -4.38
CA ALA A 15 -2.02 2.25 -5.29
C ALA A 15 -0.65 1.57 -5.45
N LEU A 16 0.44 2.34 -5.58
CA LEU A 16 1.80 1.80 -5.67
C LEU A 16 2.22 1.07 -4.38
N LEU A 17 1.89 1.62 -3.20
CA LEU A 17 2.16 0.96 -1.92
C LEU A 17 1.42 -0.38 -1.82
N LEU A 18 0.14 -0.40 -2.20
CA LEU A 18 -0.68 -1.62 -2.20
C LEU A 18 -0.12 -2.68 -3.14
N ILE A 19 0.14 -2.32 -4.39
CA ILE A 19 0.67 -3.25 -5.40
C ILE A 19 2.03 -3.79 -4.97
N SER A 20 2.92 -2.93 -4.47
CA SER A 20 4.23 -3.39 -3.99
C SER A 20 4.13 -4.33 -2.78
N GLY A 21 3.25 -4.04 -1.82
CA GLY A 21 2.98 -4.94 -0.70
C GLY A 21 2.45 -6.31 -1.13
N MET A 22 1.50 -6.34 -2.08
CA MET A 22 0.98 -7.59 -2.64
C MET A 22 2.05 -8.40 -3.39
N ILE A 23 2.95 -7.73 -4.12
CA ILE A 23 4.07 -8.40 -4.78
C ILE A 23 5.00 -9.02 -3.73
N VAL A 24 5.30 -8.30 -2.64
CA VAL A 24 6.14 -8.83 -1.56
C VAL A 24 5.50 -10.06 -0.94
N GLU A 25 4.19 -10.04 -0.64
CA GLU A 25 3.48 -11.22 -0.11
C GLU A 25 3.48 -12.40 -1.09
N LEU A 26 3.27 -12.15 -2.39
CA LEU A 26 3.35 -13.19 -3.42
C LEU A 26 4.73 -13.85 -3.47
N ILE A 27 5.80 -13.05 -3.44
CA ILE A 27 7.17 -13.59 -3.42
C ILE A 27 7.43 -14.33 -2.10
N THR A 28 6.88 -13.83 -0.98
CA THR A 28 6.97 -14.46 0.34
C THR A 28 6.39 -15.87 0.34
N LEU A 29 5.27 -16.10 -0.35
CA LEU A 29 4.65 -17.42 -0.51
C LEU A 29 5.54 -18.45 -1.21
N PHE A 30 6.51 -18.02 -2.03
CA PHE A 30 7.47 -18.92 -2.68
C PHE A 30 8.63 -19.34 -1.77
N TRP A 31 8.83 -18.70 -0.61
CA TRP A 31 9.89 -19.06 0.32
C TRP A 31 9.47 -20.16 1.29
N PHE A 32 10.13 -21.31 1.21
CA PHE A 32 9.92 -22.45 2.12
C PHE A 32 10.63 -22.31 3.49
N HIS A 33 11.42 -21.24 3.70
CA HIS A 33 12.11 -21.01 4.97
C HIS A 33 11.26 -20.18 5.94
N PRO A 34 10.96 -20.68 7.16
CA PRO A 34 10.00 -20.06 8.08
C PRO A 34 10.42 -18.67 8.59
N VAL A 35 11.73 -18.41 8.73
CA VAL A 35 12.23 -17.10 9.19
C VAL A 35 12.15 -16.05 8.08
N SER A 36 12.50 -16.41 6.85
CA SER A 36 12.38 -15.53 5.68
C SER A 36 10.91 -15.19 5.41
N PHE A 37 10.02 -16.17 5.54
CA PHE A 37 8.58 -15.97 5.44
C PHE A 37 8.08 -14.86 6.39
N LEU A 38 8.48 -14.93 7.67
CA LEU A 38 8.02 -13.97 8.67
C LEU A 38 8.50 -12.53 8.39
N ILE A 39 9.75 -12.38 7.95
CA ILE A 39 10.35 -11.06 7.65
C ILE A 39 9.66 -10.43 6.44
N TYR A 40 9.52 -11.16 5.34
CA TYR A 40 8.91 -10.62 4.12
C TYR A 40 7.39 -10.44 4.27
N ALA A 41 6.71 -11.31 5.02
CA ALA A 41 5.31 -11.09 5.39
C ALA A 41 5.15 -9.80 6.21
N GLY A 42 6.05 -9.53 7.16
CA GLY A 42 6.05 -8.27 7.91
C GLY A 42 6.21 -7.03 7.02
N ILE A 43 7.12 -7.09 6.05
CA ILE A 43 7.32 -5.98 5.08
C ILE A 43 6.09 -5.80 4.19
N GLY A 44 5.51 -6.90 3.68
CA GLY A 44 4.29 -6.88 2.88
C GLY A 44 3.11 -6.25 3.62
N VAL A 45 2.89 -6.67 4.87
CA VAL A 45 1.84 -6.13 5.74
C VAL A 45 2.03 -4.63 5.99
N LEU A 46 3.26 -4.15 6.21
CA LEU A 46 3.52 -2.72 6.39
C LEU A 46 3.21 -1.90 5.12
N LEU A 47 3.60 -2.40 3.95
CA LEU A 47 3.33 -1.77 2.65
C LEU A 47 1.83 -1.71 2.36
N ILE A 48 1.11 -2.82 2.58
CA ILE A 48 -0.34 -2.89 2.38
C ILE A 48 -1.04 -1.94 3.36
N THR A 49 -0.71 -2.01 4.65
CA THR A 49 -1.33 -1.17 5.69
C THR A 49 -1.12 0.31 5.39
N GLY A 50 0.10 0.71 5.02
CA GLY A 50 0.39 2.10 4.62
C GLY A 50 -0.41 2.53 3.39
N GLY A 51 -0.53 1.66 2.38
CA GLY A 51 -1.32 1.93 1.18
C GLY A 51 -2.81 2.08 1.48
N VAL A 52 -3.37 1.20 2.33
CA VAL A 52 -4.77 1.27 2.78
C VAL A 52 -5.02 2.55 3.55
N ILE A 53 -4.16 2.93 4.50
CA ILE A 53 -4.33 4.17 5.28
C ILE A 53 -4.32 5.38 4.35
N LEU A 54 -3.36 5.48 3.42
CA LEU A 54 -3.31 6.58 2.45
C LEU A 54 -4.54 6.61 1.54
N PHE A 55 -5.04 5.45 1.13
CA PHE A 55 -6.26 5.33 0.34
C PHE A 55 -7.51 5.78 1.11
N LEU A 56 -7.62 5.40 2.38
CA LEU A 56 -8.72 5.82 3.26
C LEU A 56 -8.67 7.33 3.50
N ILE A 57 -7.49 7.89 3.78
CA ILE A 57 -7.30 9.35 3.89
C ILE A 57 -7.73 10.06 2.60
N PHE A 58 -7.35 9.51 1.44
CA PHE A 58 -7.77 10.05 0.15
C PHE A 58 -9.30 10.03 -0.01
N ILE A 59 -9.97 8.94 0.37
CA ILE A 59 -11.43 8.82 0.29
C ILE A 59 -12.11 9.89 1.15
N VAL A 60 -11.68 10.02 2.41
CA VAL A 60 -12.26 10.99 3.34
C VAL A 60 -12.03 12.42 2.83
N LEU A 61 -10.81 12.75 2.41
CA LEU A 61 -10.49 14.07 1.85
C LEU A 61 -11.22 14.40 0.54
N ARG A 62 -11.61 13.38 -0.23
CA ARG A 62 -12.41 13.55 -1.44
C ARG A 62 -13.89 13.76 -1.12
N GLU A 63 -14.40 13.12 -0.07
CA GLU A 63 -15.80 13.25 0.35
C GLU A 63 -16.09 14.64 0.95
N GLU A 64 -15.10 15.25 1.61
CA GLU A 64 -15.23 16.58 2.21
C GLU A 64 -14.98 17.76 1.23
N ALA A 65 -14.65 17.50 -0.05
CA ALA A 65 -14.23 18.50 -1.04
C ALA A 65 -15.22 18.69 -2.20
#